data_AF-A0A9P0KFT7-F1
#
_entry.id   AF-A0A9P0KFT7-F1
#
_cell.length_a   1.000
_cell.length_b   1.000
_cell.length_c   1.000
_cell.angle_alpha   90.00
_cell.angle_beta   90.00
_cell.angle_gamma   90.00
#
_symmetry.space_group_name_H-M   'P 1'
#
loop_
_entity.id
_entity.type
_entity.pdbx_description
1 polymer ?
#
loop_
_entity_poly.entity_id
_entity_poly.type
_entity_poly.pdbx_seq_one_letter_code
_entity_poly.pdbx_strand_id
1 'polypeptide(L)'
;MYKLYCEQHPGKSVSFTIYRNLTMNLRFKRPKIDTCTKCDTLNAKLKYTISNKENEKKQIEELLEEHQNEAENAYKSKSLDKEKYKLNEKCVTYAFDLQQVLPTPYLTSNKMFYLRQLPTYNLTIHNCSDGKSSHFMWPESTGARGANEISSCIYRFIKSIPERTDHLIFYSDTCGEQNKNFIVMNMFQYVVHTHATVNRIDHKFLVPGHTHLECDIDHSVIERAKKKTSISIHVPRDWYQLVRTANKKDKFSVFPMEIDHFFGFFGIIHKRTSPEKKNQNKRYSLVKVH
;
A
#
# COMPACT_ATOMS: atom_id res chain seq x y z
N MET A 1 -24.11 18.04 -27.54
CA MET A 1 -25.24 17.08 -27.44
C MET A 1 -26.53 17.68 -28.00
N TYR A 2 -27.17 18.68 -27.37
CA TYR A 2 -28.40 19.28 -27.94
C TYR A 2 -28.21 19.91 -29.33
N LYS A 3 -27.12 20.66 -29.52
CA LYS A 3 -26.80 21.26 -30.82
C LYS A 3 -26.64 20.21 -31.94
N LEU A 4 -25.94 19.12 -31.65
CA LEU A 4 -25.78 17.96 -32.54
C LEU A 4 -27.13 17.26 -32.83
N TYR A 5 -28.02 17.17 -31.84
CA TYR A 5 -29.37 16.62 -32.01
C TYR A 5 -30.21 17.49 -32.96
N CYS A 6 -30.15 18.81 -32.83
CA CYS A 6 -30.83 19.73 -33.75
C CYS A 6 -30.25 19.68 -35.18
N GLU A 7 -28.93 19.48 -35.30
CA GLU A 7 -28.25 19.32 -36.59
C GLU A 7 -28.61 17.97 -37.26
N GLN A 8 -28.77 16.89 -36.49
CA GLN A 8 -29.16 15.56 -37.01
C GLN A 8 -30.66 15.42 -37.31
N HIS A 9 -31.52 16.24 -36.69
CA HIS A 9 -32.97 16.21 -36.90
C HIS A 9 -33.53 17.59 -37.24
N PRO A 10 -33.18 18.15 -38.42
CA PRO A 10 -33.71 19.44 -38.86
C PRO A 10 -35.25 19.37 -38.96
N GLY A 11 -35.94 20.36 -38.37
CA GLY A 11 -37.41 20.47 -38.44
C GLY A 11 -38.21 19.62 -37.45
N LYS A 12 -37.56 18.74 -36.67
CA LYS A 12 -38.18 17.98 -35.57
C LYS A 12 -37.57 18.31 -34.21
N SER A 13 -36.99 19.50 -34.06
CA SER A 13 -36.33 19.91 -32.83
C SER A 13 -37.36 20.17 -31.71
N VAL A 14 -37.30 19.36 -30.67
CA VAL A 14 -37.99 19.65 -29.41
C VAL A 14 -37.26 20.78 -28.67
N SER A 15 -37.96 21.50 -27.79
CA SER A 15 -37.32 22.54 -26.97
C SER A 15 -36.19 21.97 -26.11
N PHE A 16 -35.19 22.79 -25.78
CA PHE A 16 -34.05 22.38 -24.94
C PHE A 16 -34.50 21.75 -23.62
N THR A 17 -35.60 22.25 -23.04
CA THR A 17 -36.19 21.72 -21.81
C THR A 17 -36.71 20.29 -21.99
N ILE A 18 -37.39 20.00 -23.11
CA ILE A 18 -37.88 18.65 -23.44
C ILE A 18 -36.69 17.72 -23.73
N TYR A 19 -35.72 18.18 -24.53
CA TYR A 19 -34.50 17.42 -24.81
C TYR A 19 -33.75 17.07 -23.51
N ARG A 20 -33.59 18.04 -22.61
CA ARG A 20 -32.95 17.84 -21.30
C ARG A 20 -33.74 16.83 -20.46
N ASN A 21 -35.05 16.94 -20.37
CA ASN A 21 -35.87 16.02 -19.58
C ASN A 21 -35.82 14.58 -20.12
N LEU A 22 -35.78 14.39 -21.44
CA LEU A 22 -35.67 13.07 -22.07
C LEU A 22 -34.25 12.47 -21.99
N THR A 23 -33.22 13.31 -22.03
CA THR A 23 -31.81 12.86 -22.01
C THR A 23 -31.21 12.77 -20.60
N MET A 24 -31.83 13.38 -19.58
CA MET A 24 -31.34 13.32 -18.20
C MET A 24 -31.47 11.94 -17.52
N ASN A 25 -32.10 10.96 -18.18
CA ASN A 25 -32.02 9.55 -17.79
C ASN A 25 -30.72 8.85 -18.22
N LEU A 26 -29.87 9.52 -18.99
CA LEU A 26 -28.53 9.04 -19.32
C LEU A 26 -27.59 9.32 -18.14
N ARG A 27 -27.52 8.37 -17.20
CA ARG A 27 -26.49 8.37 -16.17
C ARG A 27 -25.16 7.97 -16.80
N PHE A 28 -24.24 8.91 -16.96
CA PHE A 28 -22.85 8.59 -17.23
C PHE A 28 -22.29 7.82 -16.03
N LYS A 29 -21.97 6.54 -16.24
CA LYS A 29 -21.31 5.73 -15.22
C LYS A 29 -19.98 6.41 -14.89
N ARG A 30 -19.75 6.76 -13.63
CA ARG A 30 -18.42 7.22 -13.22
C ARG A 30 -17.45 6.08 -13.50
N PRO A 31 -16.27 6.36 -14.09
CA PRO A 31 -15.22 5.36 -14.22
C PRO A 31 -14.99 4.70 -12.85
N LYS A 32 -14.88 3.38 -12.83
CA LYS A 32 -14.42 2.70 -11.62
C LYS A 32 -12.96 3.12 -11.40
N ILE A 33 -12.62 3.48 -10.17
CA ILE A 33 -11.27 3.83 -9.74
C ILE A 33 -10.74 2.60 -8.96
N ASP A 34 -9.44 2.34 -9.03
CA ASP A 34 -8.76 1.21 -8.39
C ASP A 34 -9.26 -0.18 -8.86
N THR A 35 -9.44 -0.36 -10.17
CA THR A 35 -9.79 -1.65 -10.75
C THR A 35 -8.57 -2.54 -10.98
N CYS A 36 -8.77 -3.85 -10.91
CA CYS A 36 -7.72 -4.81 -11.25
C CYS A 36 -7.43 -4.82 -12.76
N THR A 37 -6.20 -4.46 -13.13
CA THR A 37 -5.72 -4.46 -14.52
C THR A 37 -5.87 -5.83 -15.19
N LYS A 38 -5.64 -6.93 -14.46
CA LYS A 38 -5.80 -8.29 -15.01
C LYS A 38 -7.26 -8.58 -15.34
N CYS A 39 -8.19 -8.27 -14.42
CA CYS A 39 -9.63 -8.36 -14.70
C CYS A 39 -10.05 -7.47 -15.86
N ASP A 40 -9.61 -6.21 -15.89
CA ASP A 40 -9.99 -5.29 -16.97
C ASP A 40 -9.49 -5.79 -18.34
N THR A 41 -8.26 -6.32 -18.38
CA THR A 41 -7.68 -6.93 -19.58
C THR A 41 -8.46 -8.16 -20.03
N LEU A 42 -8.79 -9.07 -19.11
CA LEU A 42 -9.55 -10.29 -19.43
C LEU A 42 -10.98 -9.97 -19.88
N ASN A 43 -11.65 -9.04 -19.20
CA ASN A 43 -12.99 -8.58 -19.58
C ASN A 43 -12.99 -7.87 -20.93
N ALA A 44 -11.97 -7.06 -21.21
CA ALA A 44 -11.81 -6.45 -22.53
C ALA A 44 -11.62 -7.53 -23.60
N LYS A 45 -10.74 -8.52 -23.37
CA LYS A 45 -10.56 -9.65 -24.30
C LYS A 45 -11.89 -10.38 -24.55
N LEU A 46 -12.63 -10.75 -23.51
CA LEU A 46 -13.94 -11.41 -23.63
C LEU A 46 -14.92 -10.60 -24.49
N LYS A 47 -14.92 -9.27 -24.36
CA LYS A 47 -15.81 -8.39 -25.12
C LYS A 47 -15.45 -8.30 -26.61
N TYR A 48 -14.18 -8.45 -26.96
CA TYR A 48 -13.70 -8.34 -28.34
C TYR A 48 -13.43 -9.70 -29.01
N THR A 49 -13.53 -10.82 -28.28
CA THR A 49 -13.45 -12.16 -28.87
C THR A 49 -14.65 -12.43 -29.76
N ILE A 50 -14.38 -12.82 -31.02
CA ILE A 50 -15.39 -13.11 -32.05
C ILE A 50 -16.16 -14.38 -31.67
N SER A 51 -17.48 -14.40 -31.90
CA SER A 51 -18.41 -15.48 -31.52
C SER A 51 -18.01 -16.89 -31.98
N ASN A 52 -17.18 -17.03 -33.03
CA ASN A 52 -16.78 -18.32 -33.59
C ASN A 52 -15.55 -18.96 -32.90
N LYS A 53 -15.04 -18.37 -31.81
CA LYS A 53 -13.90 -18.89 -31.04
C LYS A 53 -14.28 -19.27 -29.61
N GLU A 54 -15.18 -20.25 -29.50
CA GLU A 54 -15.75 -20.68 -28.22
C GLU A 54 -14.71 -21.21 -27.23
N ASN A 55 -13.69 -21.92 -27.71
CA ASN A 55 -12.58 -22.41 -26.87
C ASN A 55 -11.72 -21.28 -26.28
N GLU A 56 -11.45 -20.23 -27.06
CA GLU A 56 -10.65 -19.08 -26.58
C GLU A 56 -11.43 -18.29 -25.53
N LYS A 57 -12.75 -18.15 -25.72
CA LYS A 57 -13.63 -17.52 -24.74
C LYS A 57 -13.64 -18.29 -23.41
N LYS A 58 -13.80 -19.61 -23.47
CA LYS A 58 -13.79 -20.47 -22.28
C LYS A 58 -12.48 -20.39 -21.50
N GLN A 59 -11.34 -20.40 -22.17
CA GLN A 59 -10.03 -20.24 -21.52
C GLN A 59 -9.90 -18.88 -20.81
N ILE A 60 -10.41 -17.80 -21.40
CA ILE A 60 -10.36 -16.47 -20.77
C ILE A 60 -11.30 -16.41 -19.56
N GLU A 61 -12.46 -17.07 -19.62
CA GLU A 61 -13.39 -17.22 -18.48
C GLU A 61 -12.76 -18.01 -17.34
N GLU A 62 -12.11 -19.15 -17.63
CA GLU A 62 -11.37 -19.95 -16.65
C GLU A 62 -10.26 -19.13 -15.98
N LEU A 63 -9.44 -18.41 -16.76
CA LEU A 63 -8.38 -17.54 -16.22
C LEU A 63 -8.92 -16.39 -15.35
N LEU A 64 -10.12 -15.89 -15.67
CA LEU A 64 -10.78 -14.85 -14.88
C LEU A 64 -11.31 -15.42 -13.56
N GLU A 65 -11.92 -16.61 -13.60
CA GLU A 65 -12.41 -17.31 -12.42
C GLU A 65 -11.26 -17.71 -11.48
N GLU A 66 -10.17 -18.28 -12.01
CA GLU A 66 -8.96 -18.58 -11.25
C GLU A 66 -8.43 -17.35 -10.52
N HIS A 67 -8.33 -16.22 -11.23
CA HIS A 67 -7.84 -14.97 -10.64
C HIS A 67 -8.75 -14.42 -9.54
N GLN A 68 -10.07 -14.56 -9.69
CA GLN A 68 -11.03 -14.17 -8.66
C GLN A 68 -10.94 -15.10 -7.44
N ASN A 69 -10.81 -16.39 -7.67
CA ASN A 69 -10.61 -17.39 -6.62
C ASN A 69 -9.31 -17.14 -5.84
N GLU A 70 -8.20 -16.79 -6.52
CA GLU A 70 -6.96 -16.38 -5.88
C GLU A 70 -7.17 -15.17 -4.94
N ALA A 71 -7.90 -14.15 -5.40
CA ALA A 71 -8.19 -12.97 -4.61
C ALA A 71 -9.04 -13.30 -3.37
N GLU A 72 -10.08 -14.11 -3.53
CA GLU A 72 -10.89 -14.57 -2.40
C GLU A 72 -10.08 -15.40 -1.39
N ASN A 73 -9.23 -16.30 -1.89
CA ASN A 73 -8.38 -17.13 -1.04
C ASN A 73 -7.35 -16.28 -0.27
N ALA A 74 -6.83 -15.21 -0.87
CA ALA A 74 -5.95 -14.27 -0.19
C ALA A 74 -6.67 -13.57 0.99
N TYR A 75 -7.92 -13.13 0.80
CA TYR A 75 -8.72 -12.55 1.87
C TYR A 75 -9.07 -13.56 2.97
N LYS A 76 -9.48 -14.79 2.59
CA LYS A 76 -9.75 -15.88 3.52
C LYS A 76 -8.51 -16.19 4.37
N SER A 77 -7.35 -16.32 3.73
CA SER A 77 -6.05 -16.53 4.40
C SER A 77 -5.73 -15.43 5.40
N LYS A 78 -5.91 -14.16 5.00
CA LYS A 78 -5.71 -13.01 5.90
C LYS A 78 -6.69 -13.01 7.07
N SER A 79 -7.95 -13.35 6.84
CA SER A 79 -8.95 -13.46 7.91
C SER A 79 -8.56 -14.54 8.93
N LEU A 80 -8.13 -15.71 8.46
CA LEU A 80 -7.66 -16.80 9.32
C LEU A 80 -6.42 -16.39 10.13
N ASP A 81 -5.47 -15.67 9.53
CA ASP A 81 -4.29 -15.20 10.24
C ASP A 81 -4.60 -14.15 11.32
N LYS A 82 -5.60 -13.28 11.09
CA LYS A 82 -6.12 -12.38 12.14
C LYS A 82 -6.71 -13.16 13.31
N GLU A 83 -7.39 -14.27 13.04
CA GLU A 83 -7.97 -15.11 14.09
C GLU A 83 -6.93 -15.89 14.88
N LYS A 84 -5.79 -16.25 14.27
CA LYS A 84 -4.68 -16.92 15.00
C LYS A 84 -4.19 -16.12 16.20
N TYR A 85 -4.17 -14.79 16.11
CA TYR A 85 -3.80 -13.95 17.25
C TYR A 85 -4.75 -14.13 18.45
N LYS A 86 -6.06 -14.29 18.20
CA LYS A 86 -7.05 -14.49 19.26
C LYS A 86 -6.86 -15.83 19.99
N LEU A 87 -6.30 -16.81 19.29
CA LEU A 87 -6.04 -18.16 19.81
C LEU A 87 -4.65 -18.26 20.44
N ASN A 88 -3.67 -17.49 19.94
CA ASN A 88 -2.30 -17.47 20.40
C ASN A 88 -1.75 -16.03 20.36
N GLU A 89 -1.62 -15.41 21.53
CA GLU A 89 -1.12 -14.04 21.68
C GLU A 89 0.32 -13.83 21.18
N LYS A 90 1.04 -14.91 20.85
CA LYS A 90 2.41 -14.85 20.30
C LYS A 90 2.47 -14.65 18.78
N CYS A 91 1.35 -14.84 18.06
CA CYS A 91 1.28 -14.70 16.61
C CYS A 91 0.52 -13.44 16.21
N VAL A 92 1.21 -12.41 15.71
CA VAL A 92 0.58 -11.12 15.36
C VAL A 92 0.62 -10.86 13.86
N THR A 93 -0.50 -10.37 13.33
CA THR A 93 -0.65 -10.05 11.91
C THR A 93 -0.64 -8.54 11.70
N TYR A 94 0.23 -8.07 10.81
CA TYR A 94 0.39 -6.69 10.42
C TYR A 94 0.14 -6.54 8.92
N ALA A 95 -0.38 -5.39 8.53
CA ALA A 95 -0.39 -4.92 7.16
C ALA A 95 0.51 -3.68 7.07
N PHE A 96 1.26 -3.53 5.99
CA PHE A 96 2.01 -2.29 5.76
C PHE A 96 1.87 -1.79 4.33
N ASP A 97 1.83 -0.47 4.21
CA ASP A 97 1.74 0.21 2.92
C ASP A 97 2.33 1.62 2.97
N LEU A 98 2.89 2.06 1.85
CA LEU A 98 3.45 3.40 1.71
C LEU A 98 2.39 4.34 1.15
N GLN A 99 1.99 5.33 1.94
CA GLN A 99 1.01 6.32 1.52
C GLN A 99 1.47 7.09 0.28
N GLN A 100 0.52 7.56 -0.53
CA GLN A 100 0.77 8.57 -1.55
C GLN A 100 1.62 9.72 -0.99
N VAL A 101 2.57 10.19 -1.80
CA VAL A 101 3.52 11.25 -1.44
C VAL A 101 2.79 12.48 -0.90
N LEU A 102 3.21 12.92 0.28
CA LEU A 102 2.71 14.12 0.93
C LEU A 102 3.58 15.31 0.54
N PRO A 103 3.07 16.26 -0.25
CA PRO A 103 3.87 17.41 -0.67
C PRO A 103 4.07 18.41 0.46
N THR A 104 5.28 18.96 0.56
CA THR A 104 5.62 20.04 1.50
C THR A 104 6.29 21.20 0.76
N PRO A 105 5.81 22.46 0.93
CA PRO A 105 4.61 22.86 1.66
C PRO A 105 3.33 22.42 0.93
N TYR A 106 2.23 22.26 1.67
CA TYR A 106 0.90 22.04 1.09
C TYR A 106 0.12 23.34 1.15
N LEU A 107 0.07 24.05 0.01
CA LEU A 107 -0.63 25.31 -0.15
C LEU A 107 -1.78 25.14 -1.15
N THR A 108 -2.89 25.86 -0.92
CA THR A 108 -4.08 25.83 -1.79
C THR A 108 -3.93 26.70 -3.05
N SER A 109 -2.80 27.40 -3.22
CA SER A 109 -2.57 28.27 -4.38
C SER A 109 -2.26 27.45 -5.64
N ASN A 110 -2.92 27.78 -6.75
CA ASN A 110 -2.71 27.12 -8.06
C ASN A 110 -1.26 27.16 -8.54
N LYS A 111 -0.44 28.12 -8.08
CA LYS A 111 0.99 28.19 -8.41
C LYS A 111 1.79 26.98 -7.92
N MET A 112 1.32 26.30 -6.85
CA MET A 112 2.02 25.12 -6.32
C MET A 112 2.15 24.00 -7.34
N PHE A 113 1.16 23.83 -8.22
CA PHE A 113 1.20 22.78 -9.22
C PHE A 113 2.46 22.84 -10.13
N TYR A 114 3.04 24.04 -10.29
CA TYR A 114 4.20 24.28 -11.15
C TYR A 114 5.54 24.30 -10.41
N LEU A 115 5.54 24.20 -9.08
CA LEU A 115 6.75 24.29 -8.27
C LEU A 115 7.13 22.91 -7.73
N ARG A 116 8.43 22.66 -7.62
CA ARG A 116 8.94 21.43 -7.00
C ARG A 116 8.67 21.47 -5.49
N GLN A 117 7.81 20.58 -5.03
CA GLN A 117 7.52 20.36 -3.60
C GLN A 117 8.52 19.37 -3.03
N LEU A 118 8.90 19.53 -1.75
CA LEU A 118 9.65 18.54 -0.99
C LEU A 118 8.72 17.36 -0.67
N PRO A 119 8.99 16.16 -1.18
CA PRO A 119 8.23 14.97 -0.83
C PRO A 119 8.41 14.62 0.64
N THR A 120 7.31 14.29 1.31
CA THR A 120 7.30 13.66 2.63
C THR A 120 6.61 12.31 2.50
N TYR A 121 7.26 11.27 2.99
CA TYR A 121 6.82 9.89 2.90
C TYR A 121 6.22 9.45 4.24
N ASN A 122 5.30 8.48 4.16
CA ASN A 122 4.63 7.89 5.32
C ASN A 122 4.45 6.38 5.09
N LEU A 123 5.31 5.56 5.71
CA LEU A 123 5.09 4.12 5.77
C LEU A 123 4.17 3.82 6.94
N THR A 124 3.02 3.24 6.65
CA THR A 124 2.04 2.85 7.66
C THR A 124 2.17 1.36 7.94
N ILE A 125 2.25 0.98 9.21
CA ILE A 125 2.18 -0.40 9.68
C ILE A 125 0.95 -0.49 10.57
N HIS A 126 -0.07 -1.20 10.10
CA HIS A 126 -1.32 -1.42 10.78
C HIS A 126 -1.32 -2.78 11.47
N ASN A 127 -1.63 -2.82 12.76
CA ASN A 127 -1.86 -4.04 13.50
C ASN A 127 -3.29 -4.55 13.25
N CYS A 128 -3.40 -5.64 12.50
CA CYS A 128 -4.70 -6.19 12.11
C CYS A 128 -5.48 -6.78 13.30
N SER A 129 -4.85 -6.96 14.46
CA SER A 129 -5.44 -7.56 15.65
C SER A 129 -6.08 -6.55 16.59
N ASP A 130 -5.42 -5.42 16.87
CA ASP A 130 -5.91 -4.37 17.78
C ASP A 130 -6.38 -3.10 17.06
N GLY A 131 -6.21 -3.01 15.73
CA GLY A 131 -6.63 -1.89 14.91
C GLY A 131 -5.74 -0.64 15.02
N LYS A 132 -4.61 -0.71 15.72
CA LYS A 132 -3.69 0.42 15.88
C LYS A 132 -2.72 0.51 14.71
N SER A 133 -2.39 1.73 14.31
CA SER A 133 -1.42 2.00 13.26
C SER A 133 -0.21 2.79 13.76
N SER A 134 0.95 2.43 13.22
CA SER A 134 2.23 3.11 13.41
C SER A 134 2.66 3.72 12.07
N HIS A 135 3.00 5.00 12.09
CA HIS A 135 3.34 5.79 10.91
C HIS A 135 4.80 6.23 11.01
N PHE A 136 5.63 5.73 10.10
CA PHE A 136 7.04 6.10 10.00
C PHE A 136 7.15 7.16 8.90
N MET A 137 7.57 8.38 9.27
CA MET A 137 7.52 9.52 8.37
C MET A 137 8.87 10.20 8.24
N TRP A 138 9.22 10.59 7.01
CA TRP A 138 10.46 11.30 6.70
C TRP A 138 10.34 12.11 5.40
N PRO A 139 11.06 13.24 5.27
CA PRO A 139 11.18 13.93 4.00
C PRO A 139 12.24 13.28 3.10
N GLU A 140 12.14 13.55 1.80
CA GLU A 140 13.15 13.13 0.80
C GLU A 140 14.57 13.58 1.15
N SER A 141 14.73 14.70 1.87
CA SER A 141 16.02 15.19 2.35
C SER A 141 16.69 14.29 3.41
N THR A 142 15.95 13.33 3.99
CA THR A 142 16.46 12.38 4.98
C THR A 142 16.73 11.00 4.38
N GLY A 143 15.94 10.60 3.39
CA GLY A 143 16.07 9.30 2.74
C GLY A 143 15.09 9.17 1.58
N ALA A 144 15.40 8.26 0.67
CA ALA A 144 14.53 7.93 -0.46
C ALA A 144 13.28 7.16 0.00
N ARG A 145 12.65 6.40 -0.90
CA ARG A 145 11.49 5.54 -0.60
C ARG A 145 11.65 4.14 -1.18
N GLY A 146 12.89 3.66 -1.27
CA GLY A 146 13.24 2.35 -1.81
C GLY A 146 13.21 1.27 -0.73
N ALA A 147 13.54 0.05 -1.13
CA ALA A 147 13.48 -1.12 -0.26
C ALA A 147 14.30 -0.98 1.04
N ASN A 148 15.43 -0.27 1.05
CA ASN A 148 16.22 -0.08 2.27
C ASN A 148 15.50 0.81 3.28
N GLU A 149 14.86 1.91 2.85
CA GLU A 149 14.11 2.78 3.73
C GLU A 149 12.87 2.07 4.29
N ILE A 150 12.15 1.34 3.43
CA ILE A 150 11.01 0.51 3.86
C ILE A 150 11.46 -0.54 4.87
N SER A 151 12.52 -1.29 4.56
CA SER A 151 13.08 -2.32 5.45
C SER A 151 13.55 -1.75 6.78
N SER A 152 14.12 -0.55 6.77
CA SER A 152 14.60 0.14 7.98
C SER A 152 13.44 0.55 8.90
N CYS A 153 12.34 1.04 8.33
CA CYS A 153 11.13 1.35 9.07
C CYS A 153 10.53 0.08 9.71
N ILE A 154 10.40 -1.00 8.93
CA ILE A 154 9.88 -2.28 9.43
C ILE A 154 10.82 -2.87 10.50
N TYR A 155 12.14 -2.81 10.29
CA TYR A 155 13.13 -3.24 11.27
C TYR A 155 13.00 -2.48 12.60
N ARG A 156 12.87 -1.15 12.53
CA ARG A 156 12.65 -0.30 13.70
C ARG A 156 11.34 -0.65 14.40
N PHE A 157 10.28 -0.93 13.64
CA PHE A 157 9.01 -1.39 14.18
C PHE A 157 9.15 -2.72 14.91
N ILE A 158 9.77 -3.73 14.29
CA ILE A 158 9.92 -5.07 14.89
C ILE A 158 10.71 -4.99 16.20
N LYS A 159 11.76 -4.16 16.25
CA LYS A 159 12.50 -3.92 17.50
C LYS A 159 11.68 -3.35 18.65
N SER A 160 10.54 -2.73 18.36
CA SER A 160 9.62 -2.21 19.38
C SER A 160 8.53 -3.21 19.78
N ILE A 161 8.43 -4.36 19.11
CA ILE A 161 7.42 -5.37 19.41
C ILE A 161 7.75 -6.02 20.76
N PRO A 162 6.74 -6.30 21.61
CA PRO A 162 6.95 -7.00 22.88
C PRO A 162 7.70 -8.33 22.70
N GLU A 163 8.66 -8.60 23.59
CA GLU A 163 9.46 -9.84 23.65
C GLU A 163 8.65 -11.10 24.08
N ARG A 164 7.38 -11.16 23.72
CA ARG A 164 6.51 -12.34 23.85
C ARG A 164 6.07 -12.87 22.48
N THR A 165 6.21 -12.05 21.43
CA THR A 165 5.81 -12.39 20.07
C THR A 165 6.87 -13.27 19.43
N ASP A 166 6.47 -14.44 18.93
CA ASP A 166 7.35 -15.41 18.28
C ASP A 166 7.14 -15.51 16.76
N HIS A 167 5.93 -15.19 16.29
CA HIS A 167 5.52 -15.29 14.91
C HIS A 167 4.90 -13.97 14.45
N LEU A 168 5.52 -13.38 13.43
CA LEU A 168 5.01 -12.19 12.76
C LEU A 168 4.49 -12.56 11.38
N ILE A 169 3.31 -12.07 11.02
CA ILE A 169 2.76 -12.21 9.68
C ILE A 169 2.61 -10.79 9.12
N PHE A 170 3.30 -10.49 8.02
CA PHE A 170 3.19 -9.21 7.34
C PHE A 170 2.46 -9.37 6.01
N TYR A 171 1.49 -8.49 5.76
CA TYR A 171 0.82 -8.32 4.49
C TYR A 171 1.25 -7.01 3.82
N SER A 172 1.57 -7.04 2.54
CA SER A 172 1.84 -5.84 1.74
C SER A 172 1.33 -5.96 0.31
N ASP A 173 1.39 -4.86 -0.43
CA ASP A 173 1.26 -4.89 -1.88
C ASP A 173 2.44 -5.66 -2.54
N THR A 174 2.34 -5.88 -3.84
CA THR A 174 3.37 -6.57 -4.64
C THR A 174 4.40 -5.62 -5.27
N CYS A 175 4.59 -4.41 -4.75
CA CYS A 175 5.53 -3.45 -5.32
C CYS A 175 6.96 -4.01 -5.26
N GLY A 176 7.57 -4.32 -6.40
CA GLY A 176 8.88 -4.95 -6.47
C GLY A 176 10.00 -4.07 -5.91
N GLU A 177 9.97 -2.78 -6.21
CA GLU A 177 11.02 -1.84 -5.80
C GLU A 177 11.04 -1.59 -4.27
N GLN A 178 9.90 -1.79 -3.61
CA GLN A 178 9.71 -1.42 -2.21
C GLN A 178 9.54 -2.64 -1.32
N ASN A 179 8.63 -3.55 -1.67
CA ASN A 179 8.11 -4.56 -0.76
C ASN A 179 8.50 -5.98 -1.20
N LYS A 180 8.29 -6.32 -2.48
CA LYS A 180 8.56 -7.67 -3.02
C LYS A 180 9.97 -7.76 -3.63
N ASN A 181 10.98 -7.66 -2.78
CA ASN A 181 12.39 -7.79 -3.17
C ASN A 181 13.25 -8.51 -2.12
N PHE A 182 14.47 -8.86 -2.52
CA PHE A 182 15.42 -9.56 -1.67
C PHE A 182 15.92 -8.72 -0.47
N ILE A 183 15.85 -7.38 -0.53
CA ILE A 183 16.32 -6.51 0.56
C ILE A 183 15.38 -6.66 1.77
N VAL A 184 14.06 -6.60 1.54
CA VAL A 184 13.05 -6.84 2.59
C VAL A 184 13.18 -8.25 3.17
N MET A 185 13.39 -9.26 2.31
CA MET A 185 13.61 -10.64 2.76
C MET A 185 14.88 -10.79 3.60
N ASN A 186 16.00 -10.16 3.20
CA ASN A 186 17.24 -10.16 3.97
C ASN A 186 17.06 -9.50 5.34
N MET A 187 16.29 -8.41 5.40
CA MET A 187 15.95 -7.75 6.66
C MET A 187 15.15 -8.69 7.58
N PHE A 188 14.11 -9.35 7.07
CA PHE A 188 13.35 -10.33 7.87
C PHE A 188 14.22 -11.48 8.36
N GLN A 189 15.09 -12.02 7.49
CA GLN A 189 16.01 -13.06 7.91
C GLN A 189 16.98 -12.57 8.99
N TYR A 190 17.53 -11.36 8.86
CA TYR A 190 18.38 -10.75 9.89
C TYR A 190 17.64 -10.64 11.23
N VAL A 191 16.39 -10.19 11.22
CA VAL A 191 15.56 -10.09 12.42
C VAL A 191 15.37 -11.46 13.07
N VAL A 192 14.99 -12.49 12.30
CA VAL A 192 14.83 -13.86 12.83
C VAL A 192 16.11 -14.40 13.49
N HIS A 193 17.29 -13.99 13.02
CA HIS A 193 18.56 -14.43 13.60
C HIS A 193 19.03 -13.62 14.81
N THR A 194 18.51 -12.41 15.01
CA THR A 194 19.05 -11.46 16.00
C THR A 194 18.05 -11.02 17.05
N HIS A 195 16.76 -11.12 16.78
CA HIS A 195 15.71 -10.79 17.73
C HIS A 195 15.59 -11.91 18.77
N ALA A 196 15.37 -11.55 20.03
CA ALA A 196 15.37 -12.51 21.14
C ALA A 196 14.24 -13.56 21.02
N THR A 197 13.05 -13.14 20.54
CA THR A 197 11.84 -13.98 20.55
C THR A 197 11.25 -14.30 19.19
N VAL A 198 11.51 -13.49 18.17
CA VAL A 198 10.86 -13.62 16.85
C VAL A 198 11.58 -14.72 16.07
N ASN A 199 10.95 -15.90 16.00
CA ASN A 199 11.52 -17.09 15.37
C ASN A 199 11.01 -17.29 13.94
N ARG A 200 9.87 -16.68 13.59
CA ARG A 200 9.25 -16.84 12.28
C ARG A 200 8.63 -15.53 11.80
N ILE A 201 8.90 -15.21 10.53
CA ILE A 201 8.24 -14.11 9.83
C ILE A 201 7.67 -14.64 8.52
N ASP A 202 6.36 -14.52 8.34
CA ASP A 202 5.69 -14.81 7.07
C ASP A 202 5.37 -13.50 6.36
N HIS A 203 5.95 -13.27 5.18
CA HIS A 203 5.61 -12.12 4.33
C HIS A 203 4.68 -12.57 3.20
N LYS A 204 3.44 -12.11 3.26
CA LYS A 204 2.36 -12.47 2.34
C LYS A 204 1.99 -11.28 1.48
N PHE A 205 1.63 -11.57 0.23
CA PHE A 205 1.25 -10.57 -0.75
C PHE A 205 -0.20 -10.72 -1.13
N LEU A 206 -0.87 -9.58 -1.32
CA LEU A 206 -2.26 -9.54 -1.74
C LEU A 206 -2.38 -9.43 -3.26
N VAL A 207 -3.50 -9.89 -3.80
CA VAL A 207 -3.76 -9.84 -5.25
C VAL A 207 -4.04 -8.38 -5.64
N PRO A 208 -3.26 -7.79 -6.58
CA PRO A 208 -3.41 -6.39 -6.98
C PRO A 208 -4.81 -6.08 -7.52
N GLY A 209 -5.36 -4.92 -7.13
CA GLY A 209 -6.64 -4.41 -7.62
C GLY A 209 -7.88 -5.18 -7.18
N HIS A 210 -7.72 -6.20 -6.33
CA HIS A 210 -8.82 -6.88 -5.64
C HIS A 210 -8.80 -6.62 -4.13
N THR A 211 -7.66 -6.17 -3.61
CA THR A 211 -7.41 -6.23 -2.19
C THR A 211 -7.22 -4.84 -1.58
N HIS A 212 -7.96 -4.57 -0.51
CA HIS A 212 -7.77 -3.39 0.33
C HIS A 212 -6.94 -3.76 1.56
N LEU A 213 -5.90 -2.98 1.83
CA LEU A 213 -5.11 -3.06 3.04
C LEU A 213 -5.79 -2.21 4.14
N GLU A 214 -5.62 -2.59 5.40
CA GLU A 214 -6.11 -1.77 6.52
C GLU A 214 -5.43 -0.39 6.52
N CYS A 215 -4.21 -0.31 5.97
CA CYS A 215 -3.50 0.94 5.73
C CYS A 215 -4.28 1.91 4.82
N ASP A 216 -5.08 1.42 3.86
CA ASP A 216 -5.92 2.27 2.99
C ASP A 216 -6.96 3.04 3.83
N ILE A 217 -7.47 2.39 4.89
CA ILE A 217 -8.42 3.01 5.81
C ILE A 217 -7.72 4.13 6.57
N ASP A 218 -6.51 3.89 7.10
CA ASP A 218 -5.72 4.89 7.81
C ASP A 218 -5.37 6.08 6.90
N HIS A 219 -4.94 5.81 5.67
CA HIS A 219 -4.64 6.86 4.68
C HIS A 219 -5.89 7.67 4.33
N SER A 220 -7.05 7.03 4.22
CA SER A 220 -8.32 7.73 4.00
C SER A 220 -8.68 8.67 5.16
N VAL A 221 -8.35 8.29 6.41
CA VAL A 221 -8.51 9.16 7.59
C VAL A 221 -7.59 10.37 7.50
N ILE A 222 -6.32 10.15 7.14
CA ILE A 222 -5.33 11.22 6.95
C ILE A 222 -5.74 12.18 5.82
N GLU A 223 -6.16 11.66 4.66
CA GLU A 223 -6.61 12.49 3.54
C GLU A 223 -7.87 13.30 3.87
N ARG A 224 -8.80 12.75 4.67
CA ARG A 224 -9.94 13.52 5.18
C ARG A 224 -9.52 14.61 6.16
N ALA A 225 -8.56 14.33 7.04
CA ALA A 225 -8.03 15.32 7.98
C ALA A 225 -7.32 16.46 7.23
N LYS A 226 -6.48 16.13 6.25
CA LYS A 226 -5.83 17.07 5.32
C LYS A 226 -6.82 18.00 4.61
N LYS A 227 -7.96 17.49 4.14
CA LYS A 227 -8.98 18.33 3.48
C LYS A 227 -9.73 19.27 4.43
N LYS A 228 -9.76 18.96 5.72
CA LYS A 228 -10.52 19.71 6.74
C LYS A 228 -9.63 20.58 7.63
N THR A 229 -8.32 20.40 7.57
CA THR A 229 -7.39 21.12 8.44
C THR A 229 -7.34 22.59 8.07
N SER A 230 -7.37 23.46 9.08
CA SER A 230 -7.00 24.87 8.95
C SER A 230 -5.50 25.10 9.16
N ILE A 231 -4.75 24.04 9.51
CA ILE A 231 -3.31 24.10 9.74
C ILE A 231 -2.61 24.16 8.39
N SER A 232 -1.95 25.29 8.13
CA SER A 232 -1.07 25.41 6.97
C SER A 232 0.15 24.51 7.15
N ILE A 233 0.42 23.66 6.17
CA ILE A 233 1.56 22.74 6.19
C ILE A 233 2.70 23.41 5.43
N HIS A 234 3.71 23.86 6.17
CA HIS A 234 4.86 24.57 5.64
C HIS A 234 6.12 23.71 5.67
N VAL A 235 6.25 22.84 6.68
CA VAL A 235 7.42 21.97 6.89
C VAL A 235 6.99 20.52 7.10
N PRO A 236 7.89 19.53 6.89
CA PRO A 236 7.52 18.11 7.01
C PRO A 236 6.97 17.74 8.40
N ARG A 237 7.42 18.44 9.45
CA ARG A 237 6.92 18.24 10.82
C ARG A 237 5.44 18.57 10.97
N ASP A 238 4.88 19.45 10.16
CA ASP A 238 3.46 19.79 10.19
C ASP A 238 2.62 18.59 9.75
N TRP A 239 3.10 17.82 8.77
CA TRP A 239 2.47 16.54 8.40
C TRP A 239 2.43 15.57 9.59
N TYR A 240 3.50 15.52 10.39
CA TYR A 240 3.55 14.59 11.52
C TYR A 240 2.50 14.94 12.58
N GLN A 241 2.29 16.23 12.83
CA GLN A 241 1.25 16.70 13.74
C GLN A 241 -0.15 16.45 13.19
N LEU A 242 -0.35 16.66 11.90
CA LEU A 242 -1.61 16.36 11.24
C LEU A 242 -1.94 14.87 11.35
N VAL A 243 -1.00 13.98 11.05
CA VAL A 243 -1.21 12.53 11.13
C VAL A 243 -1.52 12.11 12.56
N ARG A 244 -0.77 12.58 13.57
CA ARG A 244 -1.05 12.29 15.01
C ARG A 244 -2.47 12.65 15.44
N THR A 245 -3.06 13.68 14.83
CA THR A 245 -4.38 14.21 15.19
C THR A 245 -5.48 13.84 14.19
N ALA A 246 -5.15 13.10 13.12
CA ALA A 246 -6.10 12.76 12.06
C ALA A 246 -7.23 11.85 12.56
N ASN A 247 -6.91 10.88 13.42
CA ASN A 247 -7.90 10.02 14.06
C ASN A 247 -8.26 10.57 15.44
N LYS A 248 -9.54 10.92 15.62
CA LYS A 248 -10.06 11.51 16.86
C LYS A 248 -10.29 10.51 17.97
N LYS A 249 -10.54 9.24 17.63
CA LYS A 249 -10.85 8.18 18.61
C LYS A 249 -9.58 7.56 19.15
N ASP A 250 -8.69 7.13 18.25
CA ASP A 250 -7.41 6.52 18.58
C ASP A 250 -6.29 7.26 17.86
N LYS A 251 -5.51 8.03 18.61
CA LYS A 251 -4.42 8.81 18.02
C LYS A 251 -3.39 7.88 17.37
N PHE A 252 -3.00 8.22 16.15
CA PHE A 252 -1.99 7.51 15.41
C PHE A 252 -0.60 7.68 16.05
N SER A 253 0.16 6.59 16.11
CA SER A 253 1.55 6.63 16.59
C SER A 253 2.46 7.07 15.45
N VAL A 254 3.10 8.24 15.56
CA VAL A 254 3.96 8.80 14.51
C VAL A 254 5.41 8.85 14.95
N PHE A 255 6.26 8.16 14.18
CA PHE A 255 7.70 8.00 14.38
C PHE A 255 8.47 8.72 13.27
N PRO A 256 9.08 9.88 13.58
CA PRO A 256 10.01 10.52 12.65
C PRO A 256 11.22 9.61 12.39
N MET A 257 11.55 9.40 11.12
CA MET A 257 12.81 8.76 10.75
C MET A 257 13.87 9.83 10.48
N GLU A 258 15.10 9.54 10.91
CA GLU A 258 16.29 10.36 10.66
C GLU A 258 17.31 9.54 9.86
N ILE A 259 18.33 10.19 9.31
CA ILE A 259 19.30 9.58 8.39
C ILE A 259 19.97 8.34 9.02
N ASP A 260 20.25 8.39 10.31
CA ASP A 260 20.90 7.31 11.06
C ASP A 260 20.02 6.07 11.29
N HIS A 261 18.72 6.19 11.05
CA HIS A 261 17.79 5.08 11.14
C HIS A 261 17.74 4.25 9.85
N PHE A 262 18.37 4.68 8.76
CA PHE A 262 18.37 3.97 7.48
C PHE A 262 19.58 3.04 7.32
N PHE A 263 19.28 1.76 7.12
CA PHE A 263 20.25 0.67 6.98
C PHE A 263 20.13 -0.01 5.62
N GLY A 264 21.27 -0.39 5.07
CA GLY A 264 21.40 -1.27 3.93
C GLY A 264 21.31 -2.73 4.36
N PHE A 265 20.41 -3.48 3.74
CA PHE A 265 20.23 -4.92 3.99
C PHE A 265 20.79 -5.82 2.88
N PHE A 266 21.55 -5.23 1.96
CA PHE A 266 22.28 -5.97 0.93
C PHE A 266 23.44 -6.78 1.55
N GLY A 267 23.65 -8.02 1.11
CA GLY A 267 24.84 -8.80 1.45
C GLY A 267 24.90 -9.41 2.87
N ILE A 268 23.86 -9.28 3.69
CA ILE A 268 23.79 -9.89 5.04
C ILE A 268 24.00 -11.42 4.99
N ILE A 269 23.58 -12.07 3.90
CA ILE A 269 23.59 -13.54 3.75
C ILE A 269 24.87 -14.07 3.08
N HIS A 270 25.63 -13.25 2.35
CA HIS A 270 26.80 -13.73 1.58
C HIS A 270 27.95 -14.29 2.43
N LYS A 271 27.93 -14.15 3.75
CA LYS A 271 28.89 -14.81 4.65
C LYS A 271 28.60 -16.29 4.94
N ARG A 272 27.51 -16.86 4.41
CA ARG A 272 27.07 -18.25 4.70
C ARG A 272 27.18 -19.25 3.55
N THR A 273 27.25 -18.81 2.28
CA THR A 273 27.24 -19.74 1.13
C THR A 273 28.61 -20.29 0.72
N SER A 274 29.69 -19.93 1.43
CA SER A 274 30.98 -20.63 1.30
C SER A 274 31.05 -21.76 2.32
N PRO A 275 31.27 -23.03 1.91
CA PRO A 275 31.41 -24.15 2.81
C PRO A 275 32.79 -24.11 3.48
N GLU A 276 33.00 -23.17 4.42
CA GLU A 276 34.22 -23.13 5.21
C GLU A 276 33.92 -23.02 6.71
N LYS A 277 34.21 -24.16 7.35
CA LYS A 277 34.62 -24.44 8.72
C LYS A 277 33.75 -23.89 9.87
N LYS A 278 33.17 -24.86 10.59
CA LYS A 278 32.72 -24.74 11.99
C LYS A 278 33.82 -24.03 12.80
N ASN A 279 33.47 -22.88 13.37
CA ASN A 279 34.16 -22.05 14.37
C ASN A 279 34.43 -20.63 13.88
N GLN A 280 33.43 -19.75 14.05
CA GLN A 280 33.60 -18.34 14.42
C GLN A 280 32.21 -17.67 14.52
N ASN A 281 32.01 -16.87 15.57
CA ASN A 281 30.92 -15.90 15.70
C ASN A 281 30.90 -14.97 14.47
N LYS A 282 30.16 -15.33 13.41
CA LYS A 282 30.02 -14.47 12.24
C LYS A 282 29.04 -13.34 12.57
N ARG A 283 29.61 -12.15 12.83
CA ARG A 283 28.89 -10.92 13.16
C ARG A 283 28.17 -10.39 11.92
N TYR A 284 26.84 -10.32 11.96
CA TYR A 284 26.03 -9.61 10.97
C TYR A 284 26.11 -8.11 11.28
N SER A 285 26.67 -7.31 10.38
CA SER A 285 26.76 -5.85 10.53
C SER A 285 25.89 -5.18 9.46
N LEU A 286 24.94 -4.37 9.90
CA LEU A 286 24.19 -3.47 9.03
C LEU A 286 25.11 -2.32 8.58
N VAL A 287 24.99 -1.91 7.33
CA VAL A 287 25.71 -0.74 6.77
C VAL A 287 24.70 0.41 6.72
N LYS A 288 25.13 1.67 6.92
CA LYS A 288 24.22 2.82 6.75
C LYS A 288 23.97 3.07 5.26
N VAL A 289 22.74 3.46 4.90
CA VAL A 289 22.46 3.97 3.55
C VAL A 289 23.04 5.38 3.46
N HIS A 290 23.91 5.62 2.46
CA HIS A 290 24.46 6.95 2.16
C HIS A 290 23.65 7.60 1.04
#